data_AF-A0A3C1K496-F1
#
_entry.id   AF-A0A3C1K496-F1
#
_cell.length_a   1.000
_cell.length_b   1.000
_cell.length_c   1.000
_cell.angle_alpha   90.00
_cell.angle_beta   90.00
_cell.angle_gamma   90.00
#
_symmetry.space_group_name_H-M   'P 1'
#
loop_
_entity.id
_entity.type
_entity.pdbx_description
1 polymer ?
#
loop_
_entity_poly.entity_id
_entity_poly.type
_entity_poly.pdbx_seq_one_letter_code
_entity_poly.pdbx_strand_id
1 'polypeptide(L)'
;MFFENIPYLSECGVVDIVNGKPAVDIPVVRKHEFEQLAQITWQTVDEFIPLCLPFLTEHLKNAKTKIPKHLMSVPEQKQYLMAMSSLSMLMIYNAKDRGYILNNVDFPCPPMVLVTEK
;
A
#
# COMPACT_ATOMS: atom_id res chain seq x y z
N MET A 1 -25.04 8.44 -7.14
CA MET A 1 -23.72 8.80 -7.66
C MET A 1 -23.59 8.15 -9.02
N PHE A 2 -23.52 8.93 -10.10
CA PHE A 2 -23.38 8.37 -11.46
C PHE A 2 -21.89 8.10 -11.69
N PHE A 3 -21.49 6.83 -11.82
CA PHE A 3 -20.10 6.44 -12.05
C PHE A 3 -19.57 6.91 -13.42
N GLU A 4 -20.45 7.29 -14.33
CA GLU A 4 -20.15 7.97 -15.60
C GLU A 4 -19.28 9.24 -15.39
N ASN A 5 -19.31 9.84 -14.20
CA ASN A 5 -18.51 11.03 -13.86
C ASN A 5 -17.15 10.72 -13.23
N ILE A 6 -16.75 9.45 -13.12
CA ILE A 6 -15.47 9.06 -12.49
C ILE A 6 -14.79 7.94 -13.31
N PRO A 7 -14.44 8.22 -14.59
CA PRO A 7 -13.79 7.23 -15.47
C PRO A 7 -12.50 6.66 -14.88
N TYR A 8 -11.83 7.45 -14.04
CA TYR A 8 -10.61 7.05 -13.33
C TYR A 8 -10.79 5.80 -12.45
N LEU A 9 -11.99 5.53 -11.91
CA LEU A 9 -12.21 4.30 -11.14
C LEU A 9 -12.19 3.05 -12.03
N SER A 10 -12.56 3.18 -13.30
CA SER A 10 -12.43 2.11 -14.28
C SER A 10 -11.00 1.93 -14.74
N GLU A 11 -10.27 3.03 -14.98
CA GLU A 11 -8.83 3.00 -15.25
C GLU A 11 -8.03 2.33 -14.11
N CYS A 12 -8.46 2.52 -12.87
CA CYS A 12 -7.86 1.88 -11.70
C CYS A 12 -8.33 0.44 -11.43
N GLY A 13 -9.24 -0.13 -12.23
CA GLY A 13 -9.78 -1.48 -12.01
C GLY A 13 -10.67 -1.59 -10.76
N VAL A 14 -11.27 -0.50 -10.30
CA VAL A 14 -12.21 -0.49 -9.16
C VAL A 14 -13.63 -0.79 -9.62
N VAL A 15 -13.98 -0.35 -10.83
CA VAL A 15 -15.33 -0.43 -11.39
C VAL A 15 -15.24 -0.85 -12.85
N ASP A 16 -16.02 -1.84 -13.25
CA ASP A 16 -16.20 -2.27 -14.65
C ASP A 16 -17.61 -1.92 -15.16
N ILE A 17 -17.82 -1.96 -16.48
CA ILE A 17 -19.11 -1.75 -17.12
C ILE A 17 -19.68 -3.10 -17.57
N VAL A 18 -20.58 -3.65 -16.76
CA VAL A 18 -21.27 -4.91 -17.06
C VAL A 18 -22.69 -4.61 -17.54
N ASN A 19 -23.02 -5.03 -18.76
CA ASN A 19 -24.34 -4.77 -19.39
C ASN A 19 -24.73 -3.28 -19.44
N GLY A 20 -23.75 -2.41 -19.71
CA GLY A 20 -23.97 -0.96 -19.76
C GLY A 20 -24.22 -0.30 -18.40
N LYS A 21 -23.96 -1.03 -17.30
CA LYS A 21 -24.09 -0.50 -15.93
C LYS A 21 -22.77 -0.65 -15.17
N PRO A 22 -22.40 0.35 -14.35
CA PRO A 22 -21.25 0.25 -13.46
C PRO A 22 -21.43 -0.91 -12.46
N ALA A 23 -20.41 -1.75 -12.33
CA ALA A 23 -20.30 -2.84 -11.37
C ALA A 23 -18.93 -2.77 -10.69
N VAL A 24 -18.86 -3.13 -9.40
CA VAL A 24 -17.60 -3.13 -8.65
C VAL A 24 -16.72 -4.30 -9.13
N ASP A 25 -15.46 -4.04 -9.45
CA ASP A 25 -14.47 -5.01 -9.93
C ASP A 25 -13.38 -5.34 -8.88
N ILE A 26 -13.63 -4.93 -7.64
CA ILE A 26 -12.81 -5.28 -6.48
C ILE A 26 -13.60 -6.14 -5.49
N PRO A 27 -12.93 -6.97 -4.65
CA PRO A 27 -13.61 -7.74 -3.63
C PRO A 27 -14.46 -6.84 -2.72
N VAL A 28 -15.72 -7.24 -2.53
CA VAL A 28 -16.64 -6.60 -1.59
C VAL A 28 -16.71 -7.47 -0.34
N VAL A 29 -16.36 -6.90 0.80
CA VAL A 29 -16.33 -7.60 2.10
C VAL A 29 -17.16 -6.85 3.12
N ARG A 30 -17.73 -7.59 4.06
CA ARG A 30 -18.42 -7.00 5.20
C ARG A 30 -17.41 -6.47 6.20
N LYS A 31 -17.83 -5.49 6.99
CA LYS A 31 -17.01 -4.91 8.05
C LYS A 31 -16.35 -5.95 8.97
N HIS A 32 -17.08 -6.95 9.43
CA HIS A 32 -16.53 -7.99 10.30
C HIS A 32 -15.47 -8.87 9.59
N GLU A 33 -15.62 -9.12 8.29
CA GLU A 33 -14.63 -9.86 7.49
C GLU A 33 -13.36 -9.01 7.29
N PHE A 34 -13.53 -7.70 7.08
CA PHE A 34 -12.41 -6.77 7.02
C PHE A 34 -11.68 -6.65 8.37
N GLU A 35 -12.40 -6.64 9.49
CA GLU A 35 -11.81 -6.67 10.83
C GLU A 35 -10.99 -7.94 11.07
N GLN A 36 -11.50 -9.10 10.64
CA GLN A 36 -10.75 -10.36 10.67
C GLN A 36 -9.48 -10.30 9.80
N LEU A 37 -9.59 -9.77 8.58
CA LEU A 37 -8.43 -9.55 7.70
C LEU A 37 -7.40 -8.63 8.35
N ALA A 38 -7.84 -7.53 8.97
CA ALA A 38 -6.98 -6.60 9.67
C ALA A 38 -6.28 -7.27 10.85
N GLN A 39 -7.00 -8.10 11.62
CA GLN A 39 -6.41 -8.87 12.72
C GLN A 39 -5.31 -9.82 12.24
N ILE A 40 -5.58 -10.61 11.20
CA ILE A 40 -4.58 -11.53 10.60
C ILE A 40 -3.37 -10.74 10.10
N THR A 41 -3.61 -9.59 9.46
CA THR A 41 -2.55 -8.72 8.97
C THR A 41 -1.67 -8.23 10.11
N TRP A 42 -2.26 -7.75 11.22
CA TRP A 42 -1.50 -7.30 12.39
C TRP A 42 -0.70 -8.42 13.04
N GLN A 43 -1.31 -9.60 13.22
CA GLN A 43 -0.61 -10.77 13.76
C GLN A 43 0.59 -11.15 12.89
N THR A 44 0.40 -11.17 11.57
CA THR A 44 1.47 -11.45 10.62
C THR A 44 2.57 -10.40 10.69
N VAL A 45 2.21 -9.12 10.81
CA VAL A 45 3.18 -8.03 10.98
C VAL A 45 3.99 -8.22 12.26
N ASP A 46 3.34 -8.53 13.38
CA ASP A 46 4.00 -8.75 14.67
C ASP A 46 5.01 -9.90 14.60
N GLU A 47 4.67 -11.00 13.92
CA GLU A 47 5.56 -12.12 13.66
C GLU A 47 6.73 -11.78 12.72
N PHE A 48 6.47 -10.87 11.76
CA PHE A 48 7.44 -10.49 10.73
C PHE A 48 8.44 -9.41 11.19
N ILE A 49 8.04 -8.53 12.12
CA ILE A 49 8.89 -7.48 12.69
C ILE A 49 10.26 -8.00 13.15
N PRO A 50 10.38 -9.04 13.99
CA PRO A 50 11.68 -9.50 14.47
C PRO A 50 12.57 -10.05 13.35
N LEU A 51 11.99 -10.56 12.26
CA LEU A 51 12.73 -11.04 11.08
C LEU A 51 13.27 -9.89 10.24
N CYS A 52 12.52 -8.80 10.11
CA CYS A 52 12.90 -7.65 9.29
C CYS A 52 13.79 -6.63 10.01
N LEU A 53 13.62 -6.48 11.33
CA LEU A 53 14.26 -5.42 12.11
C LEU A 53 15.79 -5.38 11.94
N PRO A 54 16.54 -6.51 11.93
CA PRO A 54 17.98 -6.48 11.72
C PRO A 54 18.37 -5.91 10.35
N PHE A 55 17.68 -6.32 9.28
CA PHE A 55 17.96 -5.86 7.92
C PHE A 55 17.64 -4.37 7.75
N LEU A 56 16.51 -3.92 8.29
CA LEU A 56 16.12 -2.52 8.25
C LEU A 56 17.09 -1.65 9.06
N THR A 57 17.51 -2.12 10.23
CA THR A 57 18.50 -1.41 11.05
C THR A 57 19.82 -1.27 10.31
N GLU A 58 20.32 -2.35 9.69
CA GLU A 58 21.54 -2.33 8.89
C GLU A 58 21.44 -1.35 7.71
N HIS A 59 20.32 -1.39 6.96
CA HIS A 59 20.07 -0.49 5.84
C HIS A 59 20.03 0.98 6.29
N LEU A 60 19.36 1.27 7.41
CA LEU A 60 19.16 2.63 7.89
C LEU A 60 20.43 3.26 8.48
N LYS A 61 21.40 2.48 8.99
CA LYS A 61 22.66 3.02 9.56
C LYS A 61 23.33 4.08 8.68
N ASN A 62 23.30 3.89 7.37
CA ASN A 62 23.94 4.77 6.40
C ASN A 62 22.96 5.62 5.58
N ALA A 63 21.66 5.51 5.84
CA ALA A 63 20.61 6.18 5.07
C ALA A 63 20.13 7.51 5.67
N LYS A 64 20.82 8.00 6.71
CA LYS A 64 20.50 9.26 7.39
C LYS A 64 20.81 10.46 6.48
N THR A 65 19.79 11.27 6.21
CA THR A 65 19.92 12.47 5.39
C THR A 65 20.69 13.56 6.14
N LYS A 66 21.68 14.17 5.48
CA LYS A 66 22.43 15.31 6.04
C LYS A 66 21.52 16.52 6.22
N ILE A 67 21.60 17.16 7.39
CA ILE A 67 20.85 18.38 7.68
C ILE A 67 21.44 19.53 6.84
N PRO A 68 20.64 20.23 6.02
CA PRO A 68 21.06 21.43 5.31
C PRO A 68 21.59 22.51 6.26
N LYS A 69 22.60 23.28 5.83
CA LYS A 69 23.26 24.31 6.66
C LYS A 69 22.32 25.39 7.22
N HIS A 70 21.18 25.62 6.58
CA HIS A 70 20.20 26.62 7.00
C HIS A 70 19.21 26.11 8.07
N LEU A 71 19.26 24.82 8.42
CA LEU A 71 18.44 24.21 9.47
C LEU A 71 19.29 23.94 10.71
N MET A 72 18.80 24.38 11.87
CA MET A 72 19.48 24.18 13.16
C MET A 72 19.42 22.72 13.63
N SER A 73 18.28 22.06 13.42
CA SER A 73 18.07 20.65 13.75
C SER A 73 16.88 20.09 12.98
N VAL A 74 16.86 18.76 12.83
CA VAL A 74 15.73 18.00 12.26
C VAL A 74 15.54 16.78 13.15
N PRO A 75 14.30 16.44 13.55
CA PRO A 75 14.02 15.21 14.28
C PRO A 75 14.65 14.00 13.59
N GLU A 76 15.28 13.12 14.34
CA GLU A 76 16.02 11.98 13.77
C GLU A 76 15.16 11.12 12.85
N GLN A 77 13.91 10.84 13.23
CA GLN A 77 12.95 10.13 12.39
C GLN A 77 12.78 10.78 11.00
N LYS A 78 12.76 12.12 10.92
CA LYS A 78 12.62 12.85 9.65
C LYS A 78 13.88 12.77 8.80
N GLN A 79 15.05 12.55 9.39
CA GLN A 79 16.29 12.36 8.63
C GLN A 79 16.32 11.03 7.89
N TYR A 80 15.49 10.05 8.29
CA TYR A 80 15.32 8.76 7.61
C TYR A 80 14.11 8.72 6.67
N LEU A 81 13.32 9.80 6.56
CA LEU A 81 12.07 9.81 5.81
C LEU A 81 12.26 9.37 4.34
N MET A 82 13.32 9.84 3.69
CA MET A 82 13.63 9.48 2.31
C MET A 82 13.89 7.97 2.17
N ALA A 83 14.74 7.40 3.02
CA ALA A 83 15.05 5.97 3.01
C ALA A 83 13.79 5.13 3.28
N MET A 84 13.00 5.52 4.28
CA MET A 84 11.76 4.83 4.65
C MET A 84 10.68 4.91 3.56
N SER A 85 10.53 6.05 2.89
CA SER A 85 9.53 6.24 1.83
C SER A 85 9.76 5.33 0.62
N SER A 86 11.03 5.01 0.32
CA SER A 86 11.38 4.14 -0.80
C SER A 86 11.05 2.66 -0.54
N LEU A 87 11.08 2.22 0.72
CA LEU A 87 10.82 0.82 1.10
C LEU A 87 9.38 0.40 0.79
N SER A 88 8.39 1.25 1.09
CA SER A 88 6.99 0.95 0.80
C SER A 88 6.77 0.76 -0.70
N MET A 89 7.33 1.63 -1.54
CA MET A 89 7.21 1.50 -2.99
C MET A 89 7.97 0.28 -3.51
N LEU A 90 9.18 0.02 -3.02
CA LEU A 90 9.96 -1.15 -3.39
C LEU A 90 9.20 -2.46 -3.12
N MET A 91 8.51 -2.55 -1.98
CA MET A 91 7.67 -3.70 -1.65
C MET A 91 6.52 -3.89 -2.65
N ILE A 92 5.85 -2.80 -3.04
CA ILE A 92 4.75 -2.86 -4.02
C ILE A 92 5.28 -3.30 -5.40
N TYR A 93 6.41 -2.73 -5.86
CA TYR A 93 7.03 -3.15 -7.12
C TYR A 93 7.52 -4.60 -7.06
N ASN A 94 8.09 -5.06 -5.95
CA ASN A 94 8.50 -6.45 -5.82
C ASN A 94 7.31 -7.42 -5.81
N ALA A 95 6.20 -7.04 -5.19
CA ALA A 95 4.95 -7.79 -5.24
C ALA A 95 4.40 -7.86 -6.68
N LYS A 96 4.51 -6.78 -7.46
CA LYS A 96 4.20 -6.75 -8.91
C LYS A 96 5.04 -7.74 -9.68
N ASP A 97 6.35 -7.68 -9.54
CA ASP A 97 7.27 -8.54 -10.29
C ASP A 97 7.07 -10.03 -9.96
N ARG A 98 6.54 -10.34 -8.77
CA ARG A 98 6.21 -11.70 -8.33
C ARG A 98 4.78 -12.14 -8.66
N GLY A 99 3.94 -11.26 -9.22
CA GLY A 99 2.55 -11.57 -9.55
C GLY A 99 1.61 -11.66 -8.34
N TYR A 100 1.93 -10.96 -7.23
CA TYR A 100 1.09 -10.91 -6.02
C TYR A 100 0.05 -9.79 -6.03
N ILE A 101 0.11 -8.87 -7.00
CA ILE A 101 -0.90 -7.82 -7.22
C ILE A 101 -1.63 -8.05 -8.55
N LEU A 102 -2.57 -7.18 -8.91
CA LEU A 102 -3.40 -7.31 -10.12
C LEU A 102 -2.55 -7.64 -11.36
N ASN A 103 -2.90 -8.70 -12.08
CA ASN A 103 -2.22 -9.09 -13.31
C ASN A 103 -2.65 -8.17 -14.46
N ASN A 104 -1.76 -7.97 -15.44
CA ASN A 104 -2.03 -7.21 -16.68
C ASN A 104 -2.28 -5.70 -16.49
N VAL A 105 -1.82 -5.10 -15.38
CA VAL A 105 -1.74 -3.64 -15.21
C VAL A 105 -0.27 -3.19 -15.21
N ASP A 106 -0.01 -2.03 -15.80
CA ASP A 106 1.33 -1.44 -15.93
C ASP A 106 1.74 -0.60 -14.71
N PHE A 107 0.80 -0.20 -13.86
CA PHE A 107 1.03 0.54 -12.62
C PHE A 107 1.03 -0.33 -11.35
N PRO A 108 1.77 0.07 -10.29
CA PRO A 108 1.71 -0.59 -8.99
C PRO A 108 0.34 -0.35 -8.33
N CYS A 109 -0.55 -1.33 -8.40
CA CYS A 109 -1.87 -1.28 -7.77
C CYS A 109 -1.84 -1.98 -6.41
N PRO A 110 -1.99 -1.28 -5.28
CA PRO A 110 -2.18 -1.95 -4.00
C PRO A 110 -3.52 -2.70 -4.02
N PRO A 111 -3.63 -3.84 -3.32
CA PRO A 111 -4.90 -4.54 -3.19
C PRO A 111 -5.98 -3.60 -2.61
N MET A 112 -7.13 -3.53 -3.28
CA MET A 112 -8.28 -2.74 -2.84
C MET A 112 -9.45 -3.66 -2.50
N VAL A 113 -10.22 -3.29 -1.49
CA VAL A 113 -11.49 -3.95 -1.13
C VAL A 113 -12.53 -2.89 -0.81
N LEU A 114 -13.79 -3.16 -1.15
CA LEU A 114 -14.92 -2.33 -0.75
C LEU A 114 -15.52 -2.90 0.54
N VAL A 115 -15.50 -2.12 1.61
CA VAL A 115 -16.07 -2.54 2.90
C VAL A 115 -17.50 -2.03 3.04
N THR A 116 -18.43 -2.94 3.32
CA THR A 116 -19.85 -2.62 3.57
C THR A 116 -20.23 -2.83 5.04
N GLU A 117 -21.15 -1.99 5.54
CA GLU A 117 -21.69 -2.12 6.92
C GLU A 117 -22.64 -3.32 7.10
N LYS A 118 -23.18 -3.89 6.01
CA LYS A 118 -24.05 -5.08 6.01
C LYS A 118 -23.45 -6.20 5.18
#